data_AF-A0A4T0DUH8-F1
#
_entry.id   AF-A0A4T0DUH8-F1
#
_cell.length_a   1.000
_cell.length_b   1.000
_cell.length_c   1.000
_cell.angle_alpha   90.00
_cell.angle_beta   90.00
_cell.angle_gamma   90.00
#
_symmetry.space_group_name_H-M   'P 1'
#
loop_
_entity.id
_entity.type
_entity.pdbx_description
1 polymer ?
#
loop_
_entity_poly.entity_id
_entity_poly.type
_entity_poly.pdbx_seq_one_letter_code
_entity_poly.pdbx_strand_id
1 'polypeptide(L)'
;MFINIQFPSDTQKGHLRRAIRSQAALSSADCRKSTIAAKASTNPNAPEEVNKVSRARRRSKAKAIKDEPEASSSSLSTISSNNSSLSSISNHSSASSASSSPPESIVFPLDLQLGQWNTQYDPFLTLPSADAWHPSIPRLVNTCKSFHPPSGTHLVYFAPDVQDPIYQSNRPVLRKELWPETLSHNALFFTSLLIASCHPSFAQERSPDIVVWFRHQAMRNIQTALDSAAGFNTSDQLIAAVCLICGWEFQFGDENSAKAHMAGLRTMINLRGGFHDVNLQPIVRQLLTFVTYDQLWYAGMDPVFIPQELKSRYETAVGSLDLPEGFAKFVTPKQICLIAPSTLGLIAEINLIMKRTRHRTYALLDVQSRLAEYYFLDNVTSNFSPINSAVDDTIVVQAETHIKLALLCLISHLQGVECDNYWTLSEFLVPTVLINTVYAEVGVWSLFLICSTTPIPSPILLDGLEKLVSSLSITNWSLAEQTLRQYLYPSDSIDIASKILWNQMMPNQAILFEHNNLSRFHVATFRRGKEPLV
;
A
#
# COMPACT_ATOMS: atom_id res chain seq x y z
N MET A 1 18.18 -9.20 -23.00
CA MET A 1 18.11 -9.03 -24.47
C MET A 1 16.86 -9.75 -24.94
N PHE A 2 15.89 -9.04 -25.51
CA PHE A 2 14.65 -9.65 -26.01
C PHE A 2 14.85 -10.07 -27.47
N ILE A 3 14.59 -11.35 -27.78
CA ILE A 3 14.58 -11.84 -29.16
C ILE A 3 13.17 -11.63 -29.68
N ASN A 4 12.98 -10.65 -30.55
CA ASN A 4 11.68 -10.37 -31.14
C ASN A 4 11.41 -11.36 -32.29
N ILE A 5 10.34 -12.15 -32.17
CA ILE A 5 9.91 -13.13 -33.17
C ILE A 5 8.54 -12.64 -33.66
N GLN A 6 8.49 -12.13 -34.89
CA GLN A 6 7.24 -11.59 -35.45
C GLN A 6 6.36 -12.72 -36.00
N PHE A 7 6.97 -13.78 -36.53
CA PHE A 7 6.25 -14.95 -37.04
C PHE A 7 6.88 -16.26 -36.53
N PRO A 8 6.09 -17.31 -36.25
CA PRO A 8 6.62 -18.60 -35.76
C PRO A 8 7.69 -19.22 -36.67
N SER A 9 7.63 -18.96 -37.98
CA SER A 9 8.60 -19.39 -38.99
C SER A 9 9.97 -18.70 -38.87
N ASP A 10 10.07 -17.54 -38.20
CA ASP A 10 11.33 -16.81 -37.99
C ASP A 10 12.30 -17.56 -37.08
N THR A 11 11.80 -18.50 -36.27
CA THR A 11 12.61 -19.40 -35.43
C THR A 11 13.53 -20.33 -36.24
N GLN A 12 13.25 -20.52 -37.53
CA GLN A 12 14.06 -21.33 -38.43
C GLN A 12 15.20 -20.55 -39.09
N LYS A 13 15.20 -19.20 -39.00
CA LYS A 13 16.28 -18.37 -39.54
C LYS A 13 17.55 -18.59 -38.73
N GLY A 14 18.67 -18.87 -39.42
CA GLY A 14 19.91 -19.35 -38.78
C GLY A 14 20.49 -18.44 -37.68
N HIS A 15 20.32 -17.12 -37.80
CA HIS A 15 20.79 -16.16 -36.80
C HIS A 15 19.91 -16.16 -35.54
N LEU A 16 18.59 -16.19 -35.70
CA LEU A 16 17.63 -16.25 -34.59
C LEU A 16 17.75 -17.59 -33.85
N ARG A 17 17.87 -18.69 -34.59
CA ARG A 17 18.11 -20.03 -34.03
C ARG A 17 19.39 -20.09 -33.19
N ARG A 18 20.45 -19.39 -33.61
CA ARG A 18 21.71 -19.29 -32.85
C ARG A 18 21.54 -18.46 -31.57
N ALA A 19 20.82 -17.34 -31.64
CA ALA A 19 20.52 -16.50 -30.47
C ALA A 19 19.62 -17.22 -29.43
N ILE A 20 18.60 -17.94 -29.89
CA ILE A 20 17.72 -18.74 -29.03
C ILE A 20 18.53 -19.83 -28.32
N ARG A 21 19.44 -20.52 -29.04
CA ARG A 21 20.32 -21.54 -28.45
C ARG A 21 21.31 -20.95 -27.44
N SER A 22 21.89 -19.78 -27.69
CA SER A 22 22.80 -19.16 -26.71
C SER A 22 22.04 -18.70 -25.47
N GLN A 23 20.83 -18.16 -25.63
CA GLN A 23 19.98 -17.75 -24.50
C GLN A 23 19.54 -18.95 -23.66
N ALA A 24 19.16 -20.08 -24.30
CA ALA A 24 18.84 -21.32 -23.60
C ALA A 24 20.06 -21.89 -22.85
N ALA A 25 21.26 -21.82 -23.45
CA ALA A 25 22.50 -22.24 -22.79
C ALA A 25 22.86 -21.36 -21.58
N LEU A 26 22.66 -20.04 -21.68
CA LEU A 26 22.84 -19.09 -20.58
C LEU A 26 21.87 -19.37 -19.44
N SER A 27 20.58 -19.53 -19.74
CA SER A 27 19.55 -19.85 -18.75
C SER A 27 19.81 -21.19 -18.05
N SER A 28 20.29 -22.21 -18.78
CA SER A 28 20.68 -23.49 -18.19
C SER A 28 21.90 -23.36 -17.27
N ALA A 29 22.89 -22.53 -17.63
CA ALA A 29 24.05 -22.28 -16.79
C ALA A 29 23.68 -21.54 -15.50
N ASP A 30 22.78 -20.56 -15.57
CA ASP A 30 22.30 -19.82 -14.40
C ASP A 30 21.44 -20.68 -13.48
N CYS A 31 20.60 -21.54 -14.05
CA CYS A 31 19.86 -22.55 -13.29
C CYS A 31 20.81 -23.49 -12.52
N ARG A 32 21.87 -24.01 -13.17
CA ARG A 32 22.88 -24.85 -12.52
C ARG A 32 23.64 -24.11 -11.41
N LYS A 33 23.98 -22.84 -11.59
CA LYS A 33 24.61 -22.03 -10.54
C LYS A 33 23.68 -21.85 -9.34
N SER A 34 22.39 -21.61 -9.59
CA SER A 34 21.38 -21.50 -8.53
C SER A 34 21.21 -22.82 -7.76
N THR A 35 21.18 -23.97 -8.46
CA THR A 35 21.12 -25.29 -7.81
C THR A 35 22.37 -25.60 -6.97
N ILE A 36 23.56 -25.19 -7.42
CA ILE A 36 24.81 -25.36 -6.67
C ILE A 36 24.81 -24.45 -5.44
N ALA A 37 24.37 -23.19 -5.56
CA ALA A 37 24.24 -22.26 -4.45
C ALA A 37 23.24 -22.76 -3.39
N ALA A 38 22.09 -23.30 -3.82
CA ALA A 38 21.10 -23.92 -2.94
C ALA A 38 21.65 -25.18 -2.25
N LYS A 39 22.46 -25.99 -2.94
CA LYS A 39 23.12 -27.14 -2.30
C LYS A 39 24.18 -26.72 -1.27
N ALA A 40 24.86 -25.60 -1.49
CA ALA A 40 25.82 -25.06 -0.53
C ALA A 40 25.15 -24.49 0.73
N SER A 41 23.90 -24.02 0.64
CA SER A 41 23.14 -23.50 1.80
C SER A 41 22.42 -24.55 2.64
N THR A 42 22.39 -25.82 2.21
CA THR A 42 21.57 -26.89 2.84
C THR A 42 22.40 -27.95 3.56
N ASN A 43 23.66 -27.68 3.90
CA ASN A 43 24.51 -28.65 4.60
C ASN A 43 25.05 -28.06 5.93
N PRO A 44 24.40 -28.34 7.09
CA PRO A 44 24.79 -27.77 8.39
C PRO A 44 26.02 -28.43 9.03
N ASN A 45 26.66 -29.41 8.40
CA ASN A 45 27.80 -30.14 8.99
C ASN A 45 28.89 -30.42 7.95
N ALA A 46 29.87 -29.52 7.82
CA ALA A 46 31.22 -29.85 7.37
C ALA A 46 32.23 -28.85 7.98
N PRO A 47 33.44 -29.29 8.38
CA PRO A 47 34.33 -28.51 9.23
C PRO A 47 35.16 -27.48 8.45
N GLU A 48 35.57 -26.42 9.15
CA GLU A 48 36.54 -25.41 8.71
C GLU A 48 37.84 -26.06 8.23
N GLU A 49 38.31 -25.68 7.04
CA GLU A 49 39.74 -25.68 6.77
C GLU A 49 40.16 -24.54 5.83
N VAL A 50 41.22 -23.87 6.28
CA VAL A 50 41.93 -22.74 5.70
C VAL A 50 42.77 -23.21 4.50
N ASN A 51 42.70 -22.54 3.35
CA ASN A 51 43.88 -22.01 2.65
C ASN A 51 43.58 -21.23 1.35
N LYS A 52 44.35 -20.15 1.20
CA LYS A 52 44.43 -19.20 0.08
C LYS A 52 44.84 -19.88 -1.23
N VAL A 53 44.25 -19.48 -2.35
CA VAL A 53 44.98 -19.19 -3.60
C VAL A 53 44.32 -18.05 -4.37
N SER A 54 45.05 -16.94 -4.46
CA SER A 54 44.86 -15.85 -5.41
C SER A 54 45.06 -16.34 -6.85
N ARG A 55 44.13 -16.04 -7.76
CA ARG A 55 44.42 -16.07 -9.19
C ARG A 55 43.84 -14.88 -9.93
N ALA A 56 44.76 -14.06 -10.39
CA ALA A 56 44.55 -12.88 -11.20
C ALA A 56 44.19 -13.21 -12.66
N ARG A 57 43.44 -12.28 -13.25
CA ARG A 57 43.58 -11.76 -14.63
C ARG A 57 43.01 -12.61 -15.78
N ARG A 58 42.02 -12.04 -16.48
CA ARG A 58 42.22 -11.46 -17.83
C ARG A 58 41.01 -10.63 -18.29
N ARG A 59 41.18 -9.30 -18.25
CA ARG A 59 40.48 -8.35 -19.13
C ARG A 59 40.94 -8.61 -20.57
N SER A 60 39.99 -8.73 -21.49
CA SER A 60 40.26 -8.57 -22.92
C SER A 60 39.31 -7.54 -23.52
N LYS A 61 39.93 -6.47 -24.03
CA LYS A 61 39.39 -5.43 -24.91
C LYS A 61 38.76 -6.02 -26.18
N ALA A 62 37.65 -5.44 -26.61
CA ALA A 62 37.31 -5.13 -28.00
C ALA A 62 35.98 -4.35 -27.99
N LYS A 63 35.67 -3.37 -28.82
CA LYS A 63 36.41 -2.41 -29.67
C LYS A 63 35.29 -1.42 -30.04
N ALA A 64 35.52 -0.12 -29.81
CA ALA A 64 34.58 0.94 -30.17
C ALA A 64 34.38 1.00 -31.69
N ILE A 65 33.14 1.20 -32.12
CA ILE A 65 32.82 1.79 -33.43
C ILE A 65 31.88 2.96 -33.12
N LYS A 66 32.35 4.13 -33.54
CA LYS A 66 31.71 5.43 -33.54
C LYS A 66 31.14 5.60 -34.96
N ASP A 67 29.92 6.10 -35.10
CA ASP A 67 29.58 7.27 -35.93
C ASP A 67 28.05 7.45 -35.99
N GLU A 68 27.63 8.65 -35.57
CA GLU A 68 26.34 9.34 -35.84
C GLU A 68 26.49 10.12 -37.17
N PRO A 69 25.51 10.92 -37.63
CA PRO A 69 24.05 10.73 -37.77
C PRO A 69 23.60 11.09 -39.21
N GLU A 70 22.36 10.74 -39.60
CA GLU A 70 21.70 11.49 -40.69
C GLU A 70 20.18 11.45 -40.57
N ALA A 71 19.58 12.63 -40.77
CA ALA A 71 18.17 12.90 -40.65
C ALA A 71 17.48 12.95 -42.03
N SER A 72 16.16 12.86 -41.96
CA SER A 72 15.14 13.50 -42.81
C SER A 72 14.40 12.67 -43.87
N SER A 73 13.09 12.93 -43.83
CA SER A 73 12.11 12.97 -44.92
C SER A 73 11.24 11.73 -45.21
N SER A 74 9.98 11.86 -44.75
CA SER A 74 8.72 11.75 -45.52
C SER A 74 8.55 10.61 -46.53
N SER A 75 7.45 9.86 -46.41
CA SER A 75 6.24 10.13 -47.21
C SER A 75 5.10 9.14 -46.92
N LEU A 76 3.90 9.71 -46.77
CA LEU A 76 2.62 9.02 -46.88
C LEU A 76 2.47 8.41 -48.27
N SER A 77 1.91 7.21 -48.34
CA SER A 77 1.16 6.77 -49.52
C SER A 77 -0.15 6.12 -49.09
N THR A 78 -1.20 6.90 -49.31
CA THR A 78 -2.60 6.53 -49.47
C THR A 78 -2.76 5.53 -50.61
N ILE A 79 -3.48 4.44 -50.39
CA ILE A 79 -4.14 3.68 -51.46
C ILE A 79 -5.61 3.53 -51.07
N SER A 80 -6.45 4.27 -51.79
CA SER A 80 -7.89 4.11 -51.89
C SER A 80 -8.19 3.65 -53.31
N SER A 81 -9.14 2.72 -53.46
CA SER A 81 -9.99 2.39 -54.62
C SER A 81 -10.34 0.91 -54.60
N ASN A 82 -11.49 0.40 -55.03
CA ASN A 82 -12.89 0.84 -55.12
C ASN A 82 -13.63 -0.37 -55.72
N ASN A 83 -14.96 -0.38 -55.59
CA ASN A 83 -15.95 -1.18 -56.34
C ASN A 83 -16.11 -2.67 -55.93
N SER A 84 -17.30 -3.28 -55.89
CA SER A 84 -18.69 -2.81 -56.06
C SER A 84 -19.63 -4.01 -55.84
N SER A 85 -20.74 -3.75 -55.13
CA SER A 85 -22.12 -4.19 -55.41
C SER A 85 -22.57 -5.67 -55.38
N LEU A 86 -23.59 -5.87 -54.51
CA LEU A 86 -24.93 -6.43 -54.74
C LEU A 86 -25.29 -7.84 -54.23
N SER A 87 -26.47 -7.82 -53.60
CA SER A 87 -27.29 -8.80 -52.87
C SER A 87 -27.77 -10.04 -53.63
N SER A 88 -28.07 -11.12 -52.90
CA SER A 88 -29.31 -11.88 -53.07
C SER A 88 -29.67 -12.74 -51.85
N ILE A 89 -30.97 -12.96 -51.73
CA ILE A 89 -31.82 -13.50 -50.66
C ILE A 89 -31.89 -15.04 -50.72
N SER A 90 -32.04 -15.74 -49.59
CA SER A 90 -33.09 -16.78 -49.38
C SER A 90 -33.05 -17.46 -48.00
N ASN A 91 -34.26 -17.84 -47.57
CA ASN A 91 -34.75 -18.27 -46.26
C ASN A 91 -34.66 -19.80 -45.99
N HIS A 92 -35.14 -20.16 -44.79
CA HIS A 92 -35.71 -21.45 -44.31
C HIS A 92 -34.74 -22.33 -43.48
N SER A 93 -35.09 -22.93 -42.34
CA SER A 93 -36.32 -22.99 -41.52
C SER A 93 -36.02 -23.78 -40.22
N SER A 94 -36.94 -23.63 -39.27
CA SER A 94 -37.07 -24.12 -37.89
C SER A 94 -36.95 -25.63 -37.64
N ALA A 95 -36.61 -26.03 -36.40
CA ALA A 95 -37.09 -27.25 -35.75
C ALA A 95 -37.04 -27.16 -34.20
N SER A 96 -38.14 -27.55 -33.56
CA SER A 96 -38.40 -27.61 -32.12
C SER A 96 -38.61 -29.07 -31.68
N SER A 97 -38.29 -29.43 -30.43
CA SER A 97 -38.99 -30.48 -29.64
C SER A 97 -38.48 -30.60 -28.19
N ALA A 98 -39.43 -30.93 -27.30
CA ALA A 98 -39.38 -30.98 -25.83
C ALA A 98 -39.05 -32.39 -25.28
N SER A 99 -38.36 -32.49 -24.12
CA SER A 99 -38.83 -32.87 -22.76
C SER A 99 -38.71 -34.37 -22.36
N SER A 100 -38.14 -34.64 -21.16
CA SER A 100 -38.56 -35.72 -20.23
C SER A 100 -37.95 -35.56 -18.82
N SER A 101 -38.79 -35.77 -17.79
CA SER A 101 -38.57 -35.76 -16.30
C SER A 101 -37.99 -37.10 -15.78
N PRO A 102 -37.57 -37.32 -14.49
CA PRO A 102 -38.41 -37.31 -13.23
C PRO A 102 -37.62 -37.04 -11.90
N PRO A 103 -38.05 -37.38 -10.64
CA PRO A 103 -39.36 -37.41 -9.93
C PRO A 103 -39.40 -36.57 -8.61
N GLU A 104 -40.58 -36.59 -7.95
CA GLU A 104 -41.03 -35.89 -6.72
C GLU A 104 -40.38 -36.32 -5.38
N SER A 105 -40.36 -35.42 -4.38
CA SER A 105 -40.86 -35.72 -3.02
C SER A 105 -40.96 -34.49 -2.07
N ILE A 106 -42.17 -34.31 -1.53
CA ILE A 106 -42.58 -33.82 -0.19
C ILE A 106 -42.67 -32.29 0.06
N VAL A 107 -43.94 -31.86 0.19
CA VAL A 107 -44.44 -30.57 0.66
C VAL A 107 -44.64 -30.62 2.18
N PHE A 108 -44.25 -29.55 2.89
CA PHE A 108 -44.88 -29.14 4.17
C PHE A 108 -45.25 -27.65 4.08
N PRO A 109 -46.50 -27.27 4.40
CA PRO A 109 -46.99 -25.91 4.21
C PRO A 109 -46.77 -25.06 5.47
N LEU A 110 -46.23 -23.85 5.33
CA LEU A 110 -46.49 -22.79 6.30
C LEU A 110 -46.94 -21.51 5.59
N ASP A 111 -48.08 -21.06 6.07
CA ASP A 111 -48.96 -19.98 5.64
C ASP A 111 -48.25 -18.71 5.17
N LEU A 112 -48.58 -18.29 3.95
CA LEU A 112 -48.18 -17.03 3.35
C LEU A 112 -49.28 -15.99 3.62
N GLN A 113 -49.26 -15.31 4.77
CA GLN A 113 -50.02 -14.08 4.93
C GLN A 113 -49.27 -12.93 4.25
N LEU A 114 -49.52 -12.83 2.95
CA LEU A 114 -49.16 -11.75 2.05
C LEU A 114 -49.96 -10.49 2.46
N GLY A 115 -49.44 -9.71 3.41
CA GLY A 115 -50.03 -8.47 3.89
C GLY A 115 -49.11 -7.27 3.67
N GLN A 116 -49.31 -6.57 2.55
CA GLN A 116 -48.94 -5.17 2.32
C GLN A 116 -47.43 -4.83 2.34
N TRP A 117 -46.75 -5.28 1.28
CA TRP A 117 -45.46 -4.72 0.89
C TRP A 117 -45.67 -3.33 0.26
N ASN A 118 -45.34 -2.29 1.02
CA ASN A 118 -44.88 -1.04 0.40
C ASN A 118 -43.57 -1.39 -0.33
N THR A 119 -43.61 -1.35 -1.65
CA THR A 119 -42.48 -1.52 -2.56
C THR A 119 -41.44 -0.44 -2.34
N GLN A 120 -40.55 -0.66 -1.36
CA GLN A 120 -39.26 0.00 -1.28
C GLN A 120 -38.22 -1.07 -1.59
N TYR A 121 -37.65 -1.01 -2.79
CA TYR A 121 -36.61 -1.91 -3.31
C TYR A 121 -35.59 -2.29 -2.23
N ASP A 122 -35.48 -3.58 -1.92
CA ASP A 122 -34.42 -4.12 -1.09
C ASP A 122 -33.21 -4.47 -1.99
N PRO A 123 -32.08 -3.74 -1.92
CA PRO A 123 -30.91 -3.97 -2.76
C PRO A 123 -30.18 -5.29 -2.44
N PHE A 124 -30.60 -6.03 -1.41
CA PHE A 124 -29.97 -7.29 -1.01
C PHE A 124 -30.54 -8.53 -1.71
N LEU A 125 -31.67 -8.41 -2.42
CA LEU A 125 -32.19 -9.49 -3.28
C LEU A 125 -31.44 -9.61 -4.62
N THR A 126 -30.55 -8.66 -4.93
CA THR A 126 -29.69 -8.64 -6.13
C THR A 126 -28.22 -8.94 -5.83
N LEU A 127 -27.90 -9.36 -4.60
CA LEU A 127 -26.54 -9.74 -4.24
C LEU A 127 -26.03 -10.88 -5.14
N PRO A 128 -24.76 -10.84 -5.53
CA PRO A 128 -24.21 -11.83 -6.42
C PRO A 128 -24.10 -13.21 -5.76
N SER A 129 -24.90 -14.16 -6.25
CA SER A 129 -24.93 -15.60 -5.96
C SER A 129 -25.28 -16.02 -4.52
N ALA A 130 -26.47 -16.61 -4.35
CA ALA A 130 -26.89 -17.26 -3.10
C ALA A 130 -25.96 -18.43 -2.70
N ASP A 131 -25.29 -19.06 -3.66
CA ASP A 131 -24.42 -20.23 -3.45
C ASP A 131 -23.06 -19.92 -2.78
N ALA A 132 -22.67 -18.64 -2.71
CA ALA A 132 -21.41 -18.20 -2.11
C ALA A 132 -21.64 -17.33 -0.86
N TRP A 133 -22.80 -17.44 -0.21
CA TRP A 133 -23.14 -16.64 0.96
C TRP A 133 -22.44 -17.15 2.22
N HIS A 134 -21.65 -16.29 2.87
CA HIS A 134 -21.07 -16.57 4.19
C HIS A 134 -21.86 -15.84 5.29
N PRO A 135 -22.16 -16.47 6.45
CA PRO A 135 -22.90 -15.85 7.56
C PRO A 135 -22.30 -14.53 8.09
N SER A 136 -21.02 -14.27 7.81
CA SER A 136 -20.32 -13.05 8.23
C SER A 136 -20.46 -11.87 7.27
N ILE A 137 -21.02 -12.08 6.07
CA ILE A 137 -21.19 -11.03 5.06
C ILE A 137 -22.03 -9.85 5.58
N PRO A 138 -23.19 -10.04 6.25
CA PRO A 138 -23.97 -8.92 6.80
C PRO A 138 -23.16 -8.01 7.73
N ARG A 139 -22.31 -8.60 8.58
CA ARG A 139 -21.43 -7.84 9.52
C ARG A 139 -20.35 -7.03 8.78
N LEU A 140 -19.89 -7.51 7.62
CA LEU A 140 -18.87 -6.83 6.81
C LEU A 140 -19.48 -5.72 5.92
N VAL A 141 -20.62 -6.00 5.28
CA VAL A 141 -21.33 -5.14 4.33
C VAL A 141 -22.07 -4.02 5.06
N ASN A 142 -23.23 -4.32 5.67
CA ASN A 142 -24.06 -3.36 6.40
C ASN A 142 -25.34 -3.98 7.04
N THR A 143 -25.88 -3.24 8.03
CA THR A 143 -27.31 -2.93 8.30
C THR A 143 -28.32 -3.98 8.80
N CYS A 144 -28.81 -3.77 10.04
CA CYS A 144 -30.26 -3.66 10.27
C CYS A 144 -30.63 -2.17 10.32
N LYS A 145 -31.48 -1.70 9.40
CA LYS A 145 -32.12 -0.36 9.48
C LYS A 145 -33.02 -0.19 10.73
N SER A 146 -33.24 -1.23 11.54
CA SER A 146 -34.02 -1.15 12.78
C SER A 146 -33.26 -0.68 14.02
N PHE A 147 -31.93 -0.51 13.97
CA PHE A 147 -31.18 0.02 15.11
C PHE A 147 -30.09 0.98 14.63
N HIS A 148 -30.19 2.24 15.04
CA HIS A 148 -29.12 3.25 14.96
C HIS A 148 -27.87 2.77 15.72
N PRO A 149 -26.61 3.10 15.33
CA PRO A 149 -26.09 3.67 14.06
C PRO A 149 -25.45 2.60 13.13
N PRO A 150 -25.08 2.91 11.86
CA PRO A 150 -24.51 1.93 10.92
C PRO A 150 -23.26 1.26 11.49
N SER A 151 -23.25 -0.07 11.54
CA SER A 151 -22.20 -0.88 12.20
C SER A 151 -21.58 -1.92 11.25
N GLY A 152 -21.64 -1.69 9.93
CA GLY A 152 -20.94 -2.53 8.94
C GLY A 152 -19.47 -2.15 8.82
N THR A 153 -18.55 -3.11 8.95
CA THR A 153 -17.11 -2.81 9.02
C THR A 153 -16.59 -2.04 7.79
N HIS A 154 -17.02 -2.42 6.58
CA HIS A 154 -16.58 -1.74 5.36
C HIS A 154 -17.08 -0.28 5.29
N LEU A 155 -18.39 -0.08 5.45
CA LEU A 155 -18.97 1.25 5.32
C LEU A 155 -18.60 2.16 6.50
N VAL A 156 -18.40 1.63 7.70
CA VAL A 156 -18.01 2.45 8.85
C VAL A 156 -16.55 2.88 8.77
N TYR A 157 -15.64 1.95 8.46
CA TYR A 157 -14.21 2.20 8.62
C TYR A 157 -13.47 2.47 7.30
N PHE A 158 -13.89 1.88 6.19
CA PHE A 158 -13.18 2.03 4.90
C PHE A 158 -13.83 3.06 3.99
N ALA A 159 -15.15 3.10 3.94
CA ALA A 159 -15.91 4.02 3.11
C ALA A 159 -16.91 4.83 3.95
N PRO A 160 -16.46 5.68 4.89
CA PRO A 160 -17.33 6.55 5.69
C PRO A 160 -18.06 7.59 4.81
N ASP A 161 -19.24 8.05 5.26
CA ASP A 161 -19.97 9.16 4.60
C ASP A 161 -19.35 10.50 4.93
N VAL A 162 -18.90 10.61 6.17
CA VAL A 162 -18.44 11.84 6.80
C VAL A 162 -16.93 11.84 6.77
N GLN A 163 -16.35 13.02 6.57
CA GLN A 163 -14.92 13.25 6.68
C GLN A 163 -14.45 13.01 8.11
N ASP A 164 -13.22 12.54 8.27
CA ASP A 164 -12.59 12.52 9.58
C ASP A 164 -12.32 13.99 10.02
N PRO A 165 -12.67 14.35 11.27
CA PRO A 165 -12.51 15.72 11.75
C PRO A 165 -11.04 16.15 11.90
N ILE A 166 -10.12 15.20 12.05
CA ILE A 166 -8.67 15.44 12.18
C ILE A 166 -8.03 15.47 10.79
N TYR A 167 -8.39 14.54 9.92
CA TYR A 167 -7.77 14.43 8.59
C TYR A 167 -8.80 14.36 7.46
N GLN A 168 -8.89 15.44 6.69
CA GLN A 168 -9.79 15.50 5.54
C GLN A 168 -9.16 14.81 4.33
N SER A 169 -9.80 13.72 3.87
CA SER A 169 -9.33 12.93 2.73
C SER A 169 -10.38 12.82 1.63
N ASN A 170 -10.01 12.33 0.46
CA ASN A 170 -10.97 12.08 -0.62
C ASN A 170 -11.75 10.76 -0.43
N ARG A 171 -11.58 10.07 0.70
CA ARG A 171 -12.14 8.74 0.99
C ARG A 171 -13.65 8.57 0.79
N PRO A 172 -14.53 9.57 1.04
CA PRO A 172 -15.97 9.41 0.79
C PRO A 172 -16.32 9.05 -0.67
N VAL A 173 -15.40 9.24 -1.62
CA VAL A 173 -15.53 8.75 -3.00
C VAL A 173 -15.75 7.23 -3.07
N LEU A 174 -15.16 6.45 -2.15
CA LEU A 174 -15.36 5.00 -2.09
C LEU A 174 -16.82 4.64 -1.84
N ARG A 175 -17.52 5.41 -0.99
CA ARG A 175 -18.95 5.20 -0.73
C ARG A 175 -19.81 5.66 -1.88
N LYS A 176 -19.48 6.82 -2.47
CA LYS A 176 -20.31 7.47 -3.49
C LYS A 176 -20.19 6.83 -4.86
N GLU A 177 -18.98 6.44 -5.26
CA GLU A 177 -18.68 5.98 -6.62
C GLU A 177 -18.37 4.48 -6.66
N LEU A 178 -17.54 3.94 -5.76
CA LEU A 178 -17.12 2.53 -5.82
C LEU A 178 -18.15 1.56 -5.24
N TRP A 179 -18.81 1.92 -4.13
CA TRP A 179 -19.73 1.02 -3.43
C TRP A 179 -20.96 0.60 -4.25
N PRO A 180 -21.62 1.50 -5.03
CA PRO A 180 -22.71 1.09 -5.91
C PRO A 180 -22.29 0.01 -6.92
N GLU A 181 -21.10 0.17 -7.51
CA GLU A 181 -20.50 -0.81 -8.44
C GLU A 181 -20.10 -2.12 -7.74
N THR A 182 -19.79 -2.05 -6.44
CA THR A 182 -19.46 -3.22 -5.63
C THR A 182 -20.67 -4.15 -5.49
N LEU A 183 -21.89 -3.61 -5.46
CA LEU A 183 -23.12 -4.42 -5.33
C LEU A 183 -23.52 -5.12 -6.64
N SER A 184 -23.06 -4.62 -7.79
CA SER A 184 -23.40 -5.15 -9.12
C SER A 184 -22.37 -6.14 -9.68
N HIS A 185 -21.20 -6.30 -9.03
CA HIS A 185 -20.10 -7.10 -9.57
C HIS A 185 -19.44 -8.00 -8.51
N ASN A 186 -19.55 -9.32 -8.68
CA ASN A 186 -19.10 -10.33 -7.70
C ASN A 186 -17.63 -10.17 -7.29
N ALA A 187 -16.74 -10.01 -8.27
CA ALA A 187 -15.31 -9.94 -7.99
C ALA A 187 -15.00 -8.73 -7.11
N LEU A 188 -15.62 -7.59 -7.41
CA LEU A 188 -15.43 -6.35 -6.66
C LEU A 188 -16.03 -6.47 -5.26
N PHE A 189 -17.22 -7.06 -5.16
CA PHE A 189 -17.88 -7.39 -3.90
C PHE A 189 -16.96 -8.18 -2.97
N PHE A 190 -16.51 -9.36 -3.40
CA PHE A 190 -15.69 -10.23 -2.54
C PHE A 190 -14.32 -9.62 -2.22
N THR A 191 -13.72 -8.82 -3.11
CA THR A 191 -12.47 -8.11 -2.78
C THR A 191 -12.68 -7.01 -1.73
N SER A 192 -13.78 -6.26 -1.80
CA SER A 192 -14.12 -5.26 -0.78
C SER A 192 -14.37 -5.92 0.58
N LEU A 193 -15.00 -7.10 0.59
CA LEU A 193 -15.19 -7.89 1.82
C LEU A 193 -13.90 -8.48 2.36
N LEU A 194 -12.98 -8.92 1.50
CA LEU A 194 -11.65 -9.36 1.91
C LEU A 194 -10.93 -8.25 2.67
N ILE A 195 -10.90 -7.03 2.14
CA ILE A 195 -10.29 -5.87 2.81
C ILE A 195 -10.96 -5.61 4.15
N ALA A 196 -12.30 -5.52 4.18
CA ALA A 196 -13.05 -5.29 5.41
C ALA A 196 -12.84 -6.41 6.43
N SER A 197 -12.61 -7.65 5.98
CA SER A 197 -12.41 -8.81 6.86
C SER A 197 -11.11 -8.74 7.67
N CYS A 198 -10.15 -7.92 7.23
CA CYS A 198 -8.87 -7.71 7.89
C CYS A 198 -8.91 -6.62 8.97
N HIS A 199 -10.04 -5.93 9.13
CA HIS A 199 -10.16 -4.88 10.14
C HIS A 199 -10.15 -5.46 11.56
N PRO A 200 -9.44 -4.85 12.52
CA PRO A 200 -9.36 -5.33 13.89
C PRO A 200 -10.70 -5.48 14.63
N SER A 201 -11.69 -4.61 14.36
CA SER A 201 -13.05 -4.75 14.92
C SER A 201 -13.75 -6.04 14.47
N PHE A 202 -13.25 -6.65 13.39
CA PHE A 202 -13.68 -7.96 12.96
C PHE A 202 -12.73 -9.05 13.48
N ALA A 203 -11.41 -8.82 13.46
CA ALA A 203 -10.41 -9.84 13.74
C ALA A 203 -10.46 -10.44 15.17
N GLN A 204 -10.96 -9.72 16.18
CA GLN A 204 -10.96 -10.16 17.58
C GLN A 204 -11.80 -11.42 17.88
N GLU A 205 -12.70 -11.82 16.98
CA GLU A 205 -13.65 -12.91 17.20
C GLU A 205 -13.44 -14.13 16.28
N ARG A 206 -12.31 -14.23 15.56
CA ARG A 206 -12.23 -15.11 14.38
C ARG A 206 -11.13 -16.18 14.38
N SER A 207 -11.43 -17.27 13.67
CA SER A 207 -10.46 -18.20 13.11
C SER A 207 -9.85 -17.63 11.81
N PRO A 208 -8.58 -17.89 11.50
CA PRO A 208 -7.90 -17.42 10.28
C PRO A 208 -8.63 -17.84 8.98
N ASP A 209 -9.42 -18.91 9.04
CA ASP A 209 -10.11 -19.55 7.91
C ASP A 209 -11.00 -18.61 7.08
N ILE A 210 -11.58 -17.58 7.69
CA ILE A 210 -12.52 -16.69 7.00
C ILE A 210 -11.85 -15.68 6.07
N VAL A 211 -10.67 -15.17 6.44
CA VAL A 211 -9.89 -14.29 5.55
C VAL A 211 -9.42 -15.10 4.34
N VAL A 212 -8.96 -16.32 4.58
CA VAL A 212 -8.62 -17.28 3.52
C VAL A 212 -9.81 -17.57 2.62
N TRP A 213 -11.00 -17.77 3.20
CA TRP A 213 -12.23 -17.97 2.45
C TRP A 213 -12.57 -16.76 1.57
N PHE A 214 -12.51 -15.53 2.09
CA PHE A 214 -12.76 -14.32 1.29
C PHE A 214 -11.73 -14.14 0.19
N ARG A 215 -10.45 -14.44 0.45
CA ARG A 215 -9.38 -14.43 -0.56
C ARG A 215 -9.68 -15.44 -1.67
N HIS A 216 -10.08 -16.66 -1.30
CA HIS A 216 -10.45 -17.69 -2.26
C HIS A 216 -11.65 -17.27 -3.12
N GLN A 217 -12.72 -16.73 -2.51
CA GLN A 217 -13.89 -16.25 -3.25
C GLN A 217 -13.55 -15.10 -4.18
N ALA A 218 -12.77 -14.12 -3.72
CA ALA A 218 -12.31 -13.02 -4.55
C ALA A 218 -11.55 -13.53 -5.78
N MET A 219 -10.57 -14.41 -5.58
CA MET A 219 -9.79 -15.03 -6.66
C MET A 219 -10.65 -15.81 -7.65
N ARG A 220 -11.56 -16.65 -7.15
CA ARG A 220 -12.47 -17.44 -7.99
C ARG A 220 -13.36 -16.55 -8.86
N ASN A 221 -13.90 -15.47 -8.29
CA ASN A 221 -14.77 -14.55 -9.03
C ASN A 221 -13.98 -13.70 -10.04
N ILE A 222 -12.75 -13.31 -9.72
CA ILE A 222 -11.83 -12.67 -10.70
C ILE A 222 -11.55 -13.63 -11.85
N GLN A 223 -11.21 -14.88 -11.57
CA GLN A 223 -10.92 -15.88 -12.60
C GLN A 223 -12.13 -16.13 -13.50
N THR A 224 -13.31 -16.30 -12.91
CA THR A 224 -14.57 -16.50 -13.66
C THR A 224 -14.86 -15.29 -14.57
N ALA A 225 -14.61 -14.07 -14.08
CA ALA A 225 -14.80 -12.86 -14.87
C ALA A 225 -13.79 -12.73 -16.01
N LEU A 226 -12.59 -13.32 -15.87
CA LEU A 226 -11.52 -13.34 -16.88
C LEU A 226 -11.64 -14.50 -17.89
N ASP A 227 -12.54 -15.45 -17.66
CA ASP A 227 -12.60 -16.68 -18.47
C ASP A 227 -12.80 -16.37 -19.95
N SER A 228 -11.85 -16.85 -20.76
CA SER A 228 -11.67 -16.49 -22.17
C SER A 228 -12.85 -16.82 -23.08
N ALA A 229 -13.76 -17.71 -22.62
CA ALA A 229 -14.98 -18.05 -23.34
C ALA A 229 -15.96 -16.86 -23.46
N ALA A 230 -15.86 -15.87 -22.56
CA ALA A 230 -16.70 -14.66 -22.55
C ALA A 230 -16.02 -13.45 -23.22
N GLY A 231 -14.80 -13.61 -23.77
CA GLY A 231 -13.95 -12.51 -24.24
C GLY A 231 -13.05 -11.95 -23.14
N PHE A 232 -12.04 -11.15 -23.52
CA PHE A 232 -11.16 -10.48 -22.53
C PHE A 232 -11.95 -9.40 -21.79
N ASN A 233 -12.51 -9.75 -20.62
CA ASN A 233 -13.19 -8.79 -19.78
C ASN A 233 -12.17 -7.82 -19.15
N THR A 234 -12.33 -6.54 -19.44
CA THR A 234 -11.54 -5.45 -18.85
C THR A 234 -12.46 -4.37 -18.28
N SER A 235 -13.61 -4.75 -17.72
CA SER A 235 -14.53 -3.80 -17.11
C SER A 235 -13.87 -3.01 -15.97
N ASP A 236 -14.36 -1.80 -15.74
CA ASP A 236 -13.90 -0.93 -14.65
C ASP A 236 -14.02 -1.61 -13.28
N GLN A 237 -15.09 -2.37 -13.05
CA GLN A 237 -15.33 -3.12 -11.82
C GLN A 237 -14.32 -4.26 -11.62
N LEU A 238 -13.96 -4.95 -12.71
CA LEU A 238 -12.95 -6.01 -12.64
C LEU A 238 -11.55 -5.43 -12.43
N ILE A 239 -11.21 -4.33 -13.10
CA ILE A 239 -9.95 -3.61 -12.85
C ILE A 239 -9.88 -3.16 -11.39
N ALA A 240 -10.95 -2.55 -10.86
CA ALA A 240 -11.02 -2.14 -9.46
C ALA A 240 -10.84 -3.33 -8.51
N ALA A 241 -11.48 -4.47 -8.77
CA ALA A 241 -11.32 -5.68 -7.96
C ALA A 241 -9.87 -6.17 -7.95
N VAL A 242 -9.21 -6.20 -9.12
CA VAL A 242 -7.81 -6.61 -9.23
C VAL A 242 -6.88 -5.59 -8.54
N CYS A 243 -7.18 -4.29 -8.57
CA CYS A 243 -6.46 -3.29 -7.78
C CYS A 243 -6.57 -3.57 -6.27
N LEU A 244 -7.79 -3.78 -5.77
CA LEU A 244 -8.03 -4.05 -4.35
C LEU A 244 -7.31 -5.31 -3.86
N ILE A 245 -7.38 -6.43 -4.60
CA ILE A 245 -6.67 -7.65 -4.21
C ILE A 245 -5.15 -7.51 -4.34
N CYS A 246 -4.66 -6.82 -5.37
CA CYS A 246 -3.22 -6.54 -5.51
C CYS A 246 -2.70 -5.74 -4.31
N GLY A 247 -3.43 -4.68 -3.93
CA GLY A 247 -3.09 -3.88 -2.77
C GLY A 247 -3.15 -4.65 -1.45
N TRP A 248 -4.09 -5.60 -1.34
CA TRP A 248 -4.16 -6.53 -0.22
C TRP A 248 -2.96 -7.48 -0.18
N GLU A 249 -2.55 -8.06 -1.32
CA GLU A 249 -1.40 -8.98 -1.42
C GLU A 249 -0.10 -8.27 -1.05
N PHE A 250 0.10 -7.01 -1.45
CA PHE A 250 1.25 -6.21 -1.03
C PHE A 250 1.34 -6.02 0.49
N GLN A 251 0.19 -5.97 1.17
CA GLN A 251 0.12 -5.57 2.57
C GLN A 251 -0.03 -6.75 3.54
N PHE A 252 -0.63 -7.85 3.10
CA PHE A 252 -0.93 -9.02 3.93
C PHE A 252 -0.53 -10.36 3.29
N GLY A 253 -0.39 -10.38 1.97
CA GLY A 253 -0.12 -11.59 1.20
C GLY A 253 1.36 -11.73 0.84
N ASP A 254 1.62 -12.19 -0.38
CA ASP A 254 2.98 -12.43 -0.86
C ASP A 254 3.36 -11.59 -2.08
N GLU A 255 4.64 -11.24 -2.16
CA GLU A 255 5.21 -10.39 -3.22
C GLU A 255 5.01 -10.99 -4.63
N ASN A 256 4.99 -12.32 -4.76
CA ASN A 256 4.83 -12.95 -6.07
C ASN A 256 3.38 -12.83 -6.56
N SER A 257 2.41 -13.05 -5.67
CA SER A 257 0.99 -12.84 -5.96
C SER A 257 0.71 -11.39 -6.33
N ALA A 258 1.23 -10.43 -5.55
CA ALA A 258 1.13 -9.01 -5.86
C ALA A 258 1.68 -8.66 -7.26
N LYS A 259 2.88 -9.17 -7.60
CA LYS A 259 3.48 -8.99 -8.94
C LYS A 259 2.64 -9.63 -10.05
N ALA A 260 2.04 -10.79 -9.81
CA ALA A 260 1.17 -11.46 -10.77
C ALA A 260 -0.10 -10.63 -11.05
N HIS A 261 -0.76 -10.12 -10.00
CA HIS A 261 -1.92 -9.23 -10.17
C HIS A 261 -1.54 -7.94 -10.89
N MET A 262 -0.40 -7.35 -10.56
CA MET A 262 0.10 -6.14 -11.21
C MET A 262 0.42 -6.36 -12.69
N ALA A 263 0.96 -7.52 -13.07
CA ALA A 263 1.16 -7.90 -14.47
C ALA A 263 -0.19 -8.07 -15.21
N GLY A 264 -1.18 -8.65 -14.54
CA GLY A 264 -2.57 -8.73 -15.01
C GLY A 264 -3.17 -7.36 -15.27
N LEU A 265 -3.09 -6.45 -14.28
CA LEU A 265 -3.55 -5.06 -14.40
C LEU A 265 -2.91 -4.37 -15.60
N ARG A 266 -1.58 -4.47 -15.74
CA ARG A 266 -0.88 -3.89 -16.90
C ARG A 266 -1.45 -4.38 -18.23
N THR A 267 -1.78 -5.66 -18.32
CA THR A 267 -2.37 -6.25 -19.53
C THR A 267 -3.77 -5.70 -19.77
N MET A 268 -4.63 -5.68 -18.76
CA MET A 268 -6.00 -5.16 -18.86
C MET A 268 -6.04 -3.69 -19.31
N ILE A 269 -5.15 -2.87 -18.75
CA ILE A 269 -5.06 -1.44 -19.07
C ILE A 269 -4.54 -1.21 -20.49
N ASN A 270 -3.53 -1.99 -20.93
CA ASN A 270 -3.04 -1.90 -22.30
C ASN A 270 -4.10 -2.29 -23.33
N LEU A 271 -4.95 -3.28 -23.02
CA LEU A 271 -6.07 -3.66 -23.88
C LEU A 271 -7.12 -2.55 -24.02
N ARG A 272 -7.20 -1.64 -23.03
CA ARG A 272 -8.09 -0.47 -23.04
C ARG A 272 -7.47 0.79 -23.63
N GLY A 273 -6.33 0.71 -24.30
CA GLY A 273 -5.67 1.90 -24.89
C GLY A 273 -4.62 2.56 -23.99
N GLY A 274 -4.41 2.04 -22.78
CA GLY A 274 -3.33 2.45 -21.87
C GLY A 274 -3.80 3.28 -20.67
N PHE A 275 -2.86 3.58 -19.77
CA PHE A 275 -3.13 4.22 -18.48
C PHE A 275 -3.70 5.65 -18.58
N HIS A 276 -3.31 6.39 -19.63
CA HIS A 276 -3.78 7.74 -19.87
C HIS A 276 -5.03 7.81 -20.76
N ASP A 277 -5.68 6.66 -21.05
CA ASP A 277 -6.93 6.65 -21.79
C ASP A 277 -8.04 7.34 -20.97
N VAL A 278 -8.84 8.18 -21.65
CA VAL A 278 -9.94 8.97 -21.09
C VAL A 278 -11.10 8.08 -20.60
N ASN A 279 -11.17 6.83 -21.05
CA ASN A 279 -12.30 5.94 -20.79
C ASN A 279 -12.30 5.24 -19.41
N LEU A 280 -11.27 5.45 -18.59
CA LEU A 280 -11.24 4.92 -17.22
C LEU A 280 -12.01 5.83 -16.27
N GLN A 281 -12.94 5.26 -15.48
CA GLN A 281 -13.61 6.01 -14.43
C GLN A 281 -12.60 6.62 -13.44
N PRO A 282 -12.85 7.84 -12.91
CA PRO A 282 -11.92 8.51 -12.00
C PRO A 282 -11.52 7.67 -10.79
N ILE A 283 -12.49 7.02 -10.13
CA ILE A 283 -12.22 6.15 -8.98
C ILE A 283 -11.35 4.94 -9.34
N VAL A 284 -11.54 4.36 -10.53
CA VAL A 284 -10.72 3.23 -10.99
C VAL A 284 -9.30 3.69 -11.30
N ARG A 285 -9.14 4.85 -11.93
CA ARG A 285 -7.83 5.47 -12.15
C ARG A 285 -7.13 5.75 -10.83
N GLN A 286 -7.87 6.21 -9.82
CA GLN A 286 -7.33 6.44 -8.48
C GLN A 286 -6.85 5.15 -7.82
N LEU A 287 -7.67 4.08 -7.81
CA LEU A 287 -7.29 2.77 -7.27
C LEU A 287 -6.08 2.16 -8.01
N LEU A 288 -6.07 2.28 -9.33
CA LEU A 288 -4.97 1.81 -10.17
C LEU A 288 -3.68 2.52 -9.82
N THR A 289 -3.74 3.85 -9.67
CA THR A 289 -2.60 4.66 -9.31
C THR A 289 -2.08 4.33 -7.92
N PHE A 290 -2.98 4.14 -6.95
CA PHE A 290 -2.59 3.74 -5.59
C PHE A 290 -1.72 2.47 -5.61
N VAL A 291 -2.14 1.42 -6.33
CA VAL A 291 -1.41 0.15 -6.38
C VAL A 291 -0.13 0.23 -7.21
N THR A 292 -0.17 0.97 -8.33
CA THR A 292 0.92 0.97 -9.33
C THR A 292 1.91 2.11 -9.16
N TYR A 293 1.65 3.03 -8.22
CA TYR A 293 2.53 4.14 -7.87
C TYR A 293 2.66 4.27 -6.34
N ASP A 294 1.61 4.64 -5.61
CA ASP A 294 1.72 5.00 -4.18
C ASP A 294 2.31 3.85 -3.34
N GLN A 295 1.78 2.62 -3.48
CA GLN A 295 2.26 1.45 -2.74
C GLN A 295 3.70 1.08 -3.09
N LEU A 296 4.06 1.14 -4.38
CA LEU A 296 5.42 0.84 -4.83
C LEU A 296 6.41 1.89 -4.34
N TRP A 297 6.00 3.16 -4.31
CA TRP A 297 6.78 4.24 -3.72
C TRP A 297 7.06 3.97 -2.25
N TYR A 298 6.03 3.67 -1.44
CA TYR A 298 6.24 3.28 -0.05
C TYR A 298 7.09 2.00 0.10
N ALA A 299 7.06 1.07 -0.85
CA ALA A 299 7.93 -0.11 -0.85
C ALA A 299 9.38 0.18 -1.32
N GLY A 300 9.68 1.40 -1.76
CA GLY A 300 10.97 1.75 -2.36
C GLY A 300 11.23 1.05 -3.70
N MET A 301 10.17 0.74 -4.44
CA MET A 301 10.18 0.04 -5.73
C MET A 301 9.83 1.00 -6.88
N ASP A 302 10.27 0.64 -8.09
CA ASP A 302 9.94 1.41 -9.29
C ASP A 302 8.44 1.33 -9.60
N PRO A 303 7.77 2.47 -9.87
CA PRO A 303 6.35 2.48 -10.21
C PRO A 303 6.10 1.84 -11.57
N VAL A 304 4.92 1.22 -11.74
CA VAL A 304 4.49 0.63 -13.02
C VAL A 304 3.84 1.68 -13.92
N PHE A 305 3.00 2.53 -13.33
CA PHE A 305 2.40 3.67 -14.01
C PHE A 305 2.74 4.94 -13.26
N ILE A 306 3.03 6.01 -14.00
CA ILE A 306 3.37 7.31 -13.42
C ILE A 306 2.26 8.31 -13.79
N PRO A 307 1.51 8.81 -12.80
CA PRO A 307 0.54 9.88 -12.96
C PRO A 307 1.17 11.16 -13.52
N GLN A 308 0.44 11.86 -14.39
CA GLN A 308 0.88 13.15 -14.93
C GLN A 308 0.81 14.27 -13.89
N GLU A 309 -0.04 14.12 -12.86
CA GLU A 309 -0.34 15.18 -11.89
C GLU A 309 0.71 15.31 -10.75
N LEU A 310 1.69 14.40 -10.68
CA LEU A 310 2.72 14.43 -9.62
C LEU A 310 3.68 15.59 -9.81
N LYS A 311 3.73 16.48 -8.81
CA LYS A 311 4.57 17.68 -8.82
C LYS A 311 6.05 17.39 -8.50
N SER A 312 6.34 16.34 -7.74
CA SER A 312 7.69 15.99 -7.31
C SER A 312 7.94 14.49 -7.40
N ARG A 313 9.18 14.11 -7.74
CA ARG A 313 9.65 12.72 -7.73
C ARG A 313 10.79 12.59 -6.73
N TYR A 314 10.52 11.94 -5.61
CA TYR A 314 11.57 11.53 -4.67
C TYR A 314 11.85 10.04 -4.83
N GLU A 315 12.80 9.71 -5.70
CA GLU A 315 13.40 8.38 -5.73
C GLU A 315 14.37 8.27 -4.55
N THR A 316 13.92 7.65 -3.46
CA THR A 316 14.78 7.39 -2.30
C THR A 316 15.05 5.90 -2.21
N ALA A 317 16.31 5.51 -2.37
CA ALA A 317 16.74 4.12 -2.20
C ALA A 317 16.75 3.75 -0.70
N VAL A 318 15.57 3.48 -0.14
CA VAL A 318 15.33 3.30 1.31
C VAL A 318 16.28 2.27 1.93
N GLY A 319 16.55 1.17 1.22
CA GLY A 319 17.43 0.09 1.70
C GLY A 319 18.92 0.48 1.87
N SER A 320 19.32 1.67 1.45
CA SER A 320 20.71 2.16 1.57
C SER A 320 20.85 3.35 2.54
N LEU A 321 19.76 3.78 3.18
CA LEU A 321 19.77 4.94 4.07
C LEU A 321 20.46 4.63 5.40
N ASP A 322 21.33 5.54 5.86
CA ASP A 322 21.92 5.52 7.21
C ASP A 322 20.94 6.10 8.22
N LEU A 323 19.97 5.27 8.64
CA LEU A 323 18.91 5.65 9.57
C LEU A 323 19.31 5.35 11.04
N PRO A 324 18.86 6.17 12.01
CA PRO A 324 18.87 5.80 13.43
C PRO A 324 18.06 4.50 13.67
N GLU A 325 18.44 3.74 14.71
CA GLU A 325 17.84 2.43 15.00
C GLU A 325 16.32 2.47 15.11
N GLY A 326 15.77 3.49 15.79
CA GLY A 326 14.33 3.70 15.96
C GLY A 326 13.60 3.90 14.64
N PHE A 327 14.20 4.62 13.68
CA PHE A 327 13.61 4.82 12.35
C PHE A 327 13.81 3.62 11.41
N ALA A 328 14.92 2.90 11.56
CA ALA A 328 15.17 1.68 10.79
C ALA A 328 14.09 0.61 11.03
N LYS A 329 13.44 0.59 12.21
CA LYS A 329 12.30 -0.30 12.51
C LYS A 329 11.09 -0.11 11.59
N PHE A 330 10.91 1.07 10.99
CA PHE A 330 9.80 1.35 10.06
C PHE A 330 10.10 0.92 8.61
N VAL A 331 11.35 0.53 8.33
CA VAL A 331 11.76 -0.04 7.06
C VAL A 331 11.70 -1.55 7.18
N THR A 332 10.73 -2.16 6.51
CA THR A 332 10.63 -3.62 6.48
C THR A 332 11.16 -4.12 5.14
N PRO A 333 12.15 -5.04 5.12
CA PRO A 333 12.67 -5.57 3.86
C PRO A 333 11.55 -6.16 3.01
N LYS A 334 11.42 -5.68 1.76
CA LYS A 334 10.45 -6.15 0.77
C LYS A 334 8.97 -5.93 1.14
N GLN A 335 8.67 -4.98 2.03
CA GLN A 335 7.31 -4.58 2.38
C GLN A 335 7.15 -3.06 2.33
N ILE A 336 5.90 -2.62 2.44
CA ILE A 336 5.51 -1.20 2.47
C ILE A 336 6.14 -0.53 3.70
N CYS A 337 6.92 0.54 3.50
CA CYS A 337 7.43 1.35 4.60
C CYS A 337 6.27 2.03 5.34
N LEU A 338 6.36 2.07 6.66
CA LEU A 338 5.35 2.71 7.51
C LEU A 338 5.50 4.24 7.59
N ILE A 339 6.64 4.74 7.15
CA ILE A 339 6.95 6.17 7.01
C ILE A 339 7.33 6.40 5.54
N ALA A 340 6.94 7.55 5.01
CA ALA A 340 7.22 7.99 3.65
C ALA A 340 8.73 7.92 3.35
N PRO A 341 9.14 7.32 2.21
CA PRO A 341 10.54 7.25 1.79
C PRO A 341 11.26 8.61 1.80
N SER A 342 10.57 9.68 1.40
CA SER A 342 11.13 11.03 1.41
C SER A 342 11.39 11.56 2.82
N THR A 343 10.50 11.27 3.79
CA THR A 343 10.71 11.60 5.20
C THR A 343 11.93 10.86 5.75
N LEU A 344 12.04 9.55 5.45
CA LEU A 344 13.21 8.75 5.82
C LEU A 344 14.50 9.27 5.18
N GLY A 345 14.45 9.72 3.93
CA GLY A 345 15.58 10.35 3.26
C GLY A 345 16.08 11.61 3.98
N LEU A 346 15.16 12.49 4.38
CA LEU A 346 15.48 13.69 5.17
C LEU A 346 16.06 13.33 6.55
N ILE A 347 15.51 12.32 7.22
CA ILE A 347 16.02 11.81 8.50
C ILE A 347 17.47 11.32 8.34
N ALA A 348 17.75 10.52 7.30
CA ALA A 348 19.09 10.00 7.04
C ALA A 348 20.08 11.14 6.72
N GLU A 349 19.65 12.15 5.97
CA GLU A 349 20.45 13.34 5.68
C GLU A 349 20.81 14.11 6.96
N ILE A 350 19.83 14.36 7.85
CA ILE A 350 20.05 15.01 9.15
C ILE A 350 20.98 14.17 10.03
N ASN A 351 20.77 12.84 10.08
CA ASN A 351 21.64 11.93 10.84
C ASN A 351 23.11 12.06 10.40
N LEU A 352 23.35 12.08 9.09
CA LEU A 352 24.68 12.22 8.52
C LEU A 352 25.29 13.59 8.79
N ILE A 353 24.49 14.66 8.73
CA ILE A 353 24.93 16.02 9.09
C ILE A 353 25.28 16.09 10.57
N MET A 354 24.48 15.50 11.47
CA MET A 354 24.79 15.48 12.91
C MET A 354 26.09 14.75 13.24
N LYS A 355 26.44 13.70 12.48
CA LYS A 355 27.72 12.98 12.61
C LYS A 355 28.93 13.79 12.11
N ARG A 356 28.72 14.85 11.30
CA ARG A 356 29.79 15.64 10.66
C ARG A 356 29.82 17.06 11.21
N THR A 357 30.98 17.51 11.68
CA THR A 357 31.12 18.86 12.27
C THR A 357 31.29 19.99 11.24
N ARG A 358 31.75 19.68 10.02
CA ARG A 358 32.06 20.70 8.99
C ARG A 358 30.81 21.18 8.25
N HIS A 359 30.69 22.50 8.08
CA HIS A 359 29.59 23.18 7.35
C HIS A 359 28.17 22.81 7.79
N ARG A 360 28.03 22.36 9.04
CA ARG A 360 26.76 21.91 9.63
C ARG A 360 25.65 22.94 9.48
N THR A 361 25.95 24.22 9.74
CA THR A 361 24.95 25.31 9.71
C THR A 361 24.29 25.46 8.34
N TYR A 362 25.07 25.50 7.25
CA TYR A 362 24.54 25.66 5.89
C TYR A 362 23.79 24.42 5.43
N ALA A 363 24.31 23.23 5.71
CA ALA A 363 23.65 21.97 5.35
C ALA A 363 22.29 21.84 6.07
N LEU A 364 22.23 22.19 7.36
CA LEU A 364 20.98 22.19 8.11
C LEU A 364 19.97 23.22 7.56
N LEU A 365 20.44 24.40 7.12
CA LEU A 365 19.56 25.44 6.58
C LEU A 365 18.92 25.02 5.24
N ASP A 366 19.68 24.35 4.36
CA ASP A 366 19.15 23.77 3.13
C ASP A 366 18.07 22.71 3.42
N VAL A 367 18.38 21.78 4.33
CA VAL A 367 17.42 20.74 4.75
C VAL A 367 16.19 21.34 5.41
N GLN A 368 16.33 22.39 6.22
CA GLN A 368 15.21 23.08 6.86
C GLN A 368 14.28 23.72 5.81
N SER A 369 14.84 24.38 4.79
CA SER A 369 14.05 24.98 3.70
C SER A 369 13.24 23.91 2.97
N ARG A 370 13.89 22.80 2.61
CA ARG A 370 13.24 21.64 1.97
C ARG A 370 12.17 21.03 2.87
N LEU A 371 12.44 20.87 4.16
CA LEU A 371 11.52 20.29 5.13
C LEU A 371 10.30 21.20 5.40
N ALA A 372 10.49 22.52 5.40
CA ALA A 372 9.40 23.48 5.58
C ALA A 372 8.38 23.38 4.44
N GLU A 373 8.86 23.36 3.19
CA GLU A 373 8.04 23.21 1.98
C GLU A 373 7.51 21.79 1.77
N TYR A 374 8.18 20.80 2.36
CA TYR A 374 7.83 19.40 2.19
C TYR A 374 6.46 19.05 2.78
N TYR A 375 5.53 18.60 1.95
CA TYR A 375 4.31 17.93 2.40
C TYR A 375 4.28 16.53 1.81
N PHE A 376 4.35 15.50 2.67
CA PHE A 376 4.51 14.13 2.19
C PHE A 376 3.38 13.67 1.27
N LEU A 377 2.17 14.22 1.48
CA LEU A 377 1.00 13.92 0.67
C LEU A 377 1.09 14.46 -0.77
N ASP A 378 2.03 15.38 -1.07
CA ASP A 378 2.30 15.81 -2.45
C ASP A 378 2.97 14.71 -3.30
N ASN A 379 3.52 13.68 -2.65
CA ASN A 379 4.16 12.54 -3.30
C ASN A 379 3.21 11.35 -3.47
N VAL A 380 1.94 11.46 -3.06
CA VAL A 380 0.93 10.43 -3.28
C VAL A 380 -0.21 11.01 -4.10
N THR A 381 -0.86 10.15 -4.85
CA THR A 381 -1.97 10.56 -5.72
C THR A 381 -3.30 10.56 -5.00
N SER A 382 -3.47 9.61 -4.09
CA SER A 382 -4.60 9.52 -3.20
C SER A 382 -4.13 9.93 -1.82
N ASN A 383 -4.80 10.90 -1.23
CA ASN A 383 -4.57 11.27 0.16
C ASN A 383 -5.22 10.24 1.13
N PHE A 384 -5.44 8.99 0.70
CA PHE A 384 -5.90 7.87 1.52
C PHE A 384 -5.50 6.53 0.89
N SER A 385 -5.47 5.46 1.68
CA SER A 385 -5.25 4.10 1.17
C SER A 385 -6.57 3.29 1.13
N PRO A 386 -7.00 2.74 -0.01
CA PRO A 386 -8.24 1.94 -0.09
C PRO A 386 -8.17 0.63 0.70
N ILE A 387 -6.97 0.18 1.11
CA ILE A 387 -6.75 -1.02 1.93
C ILE A 387 -6.69 -0.69 3.43
N ASN A 388 -6.55 0.60 3.78
CA ASN A 388 -6.56 1.08 5.15
C ASN A 388 -7.93 1.64 5.53
N SER A 389 -8.22 1.68 6.83
CA SER A 389 -9.37 2.42 7.36
C SER A 389 -9.11 3.93 7.38
N ALA A 390 -10.16 4.73 7.59
CA ALA A 390 -10.05 6.18 7.80
C ALA A 390 -9.18 6.50 9.02
N VAL A 391 -9.32 5.73 10.11
CA VAL A 391 -8.51 5.89 11.33
C VAL A 391 -7.03 5.62 11.05
N ASP A 392 -6.73 4.62 10.23
CA ASP A 392 -5.36 4.30 9.82
C ASP A 392 -4.73 5.44 9.02
N ASP A 393 -5.46 6.09 8.10
CA ASP A 393 -4.93 7.26 7.38
C ASP A 393 -4.60 8.39 8.36
N THR A 394 -5.52 8.68 9.29
CA THR A 394 -5.35 9.73 10.30
C THR A 394 -4.10 9.46 11.15
N ILE A 395 -3.87 8.20 11.56
CA ILE A 395 -2.66 7.80 12.30
C ILE A 395 -1.39 8.08 11.50
N VAL A 396 -1.34 7.68 10.22
CA VAL A 396 -0.15 7.88 9.36
C VAL A 396 0.13 9.37 9.17
N VAL A 397 -0.90 10.17 8.87
CA VAL A 397 -0.76 11.62 8.67
C VAL A 397 -0.29 12.30 9.96
N GLN A 398 -0.86 11.92 11.10
CA GLN A 398 -0.43 12.43 12.40
C GLN A 398 1.02 12.04 12.68
N ALA A 399 1.43 10.79 12.44
CA ALA A 399 2.82 10.37 12.65
C ALA A 399 3.81 11.18 11.79
N GLU A 400 3.54 11.33 10.48
CA GLU A 400 4.36 12.14 9.57
C GLU A 400 4.44 13.62 10.01
N THR A 401 3.33 14.19 10.47
CA THR A 401 3.28 15.60 10.90
C THR A 401 4.06 15.80 12.20
N HIS A 402 3.96 14.87 13.16
CA HIS A 402 4.78 14.88 14.38
C HIS A 402 6.27 14.77 14.07
N ILE A 403 6.65 13.89 13.12
CA ILE A 403 8.04 13.76 12.68
C ILE A 403 8.53 15.05 12.03
N LYS A 404 7.77 15.60 11.06
CA LYS A 404 8.13 16.84 10.38
C LYS A 404 8.38 17.99 11.36
N LEU A 405 7.46 18.23 12.29
CA LEU A 405 7.61 19.32 13.25
C LEU A 405 8.80 19.09 14.18
N ALA A 406 8.98 17.87 14.68
CA ALA A 406 10.12 17.53 15.53
C ALA A 406 11.46 17.72 14.83
N LEU A 407 11.56 17.40 13.53
CA LEU A 407 12.76 17.65 12.73
C LEU A 407 13.00 19.15 12.53
N LEU A 408 11.95 19.96 12.29
CA LEU A 408 12.07 21.42 12.20
C LEU A 408 12.56 22.01 13.52
N CYS A 409 11.97 21.61 14.65
CA CYS A 409 12.38 22.00 16.00
C CYS A 409 13.85 21.62 16.28
N LEU A 410 14.23 20.39 15.94
CA LEU A 410 15.61 19.91 16.08
C LEU A 410 16.58 20.77 15.28
N ILE A 411 16.27 21.05 14.00
CA ILE A 411 17.17 21.85 13.15
C ILE A 411 17.31 23.28 13.70
N SER A 412 16.20 23.93 14.05
CA SER A 412 16.21 25.28 14.65
C SER A 412 17.05 25.33 15.92
N HIS A 413 16.87 24.36 16.83
CA HIS A 413 17.67 24.23 18.05
C HIS A 413 19.17 24.06 17.75
N LEU A 414 19.52 23.19 16.79
CA LEU A 414 20.91 22.96 16.40
C LEU A 414 21.56 24.19 15.73
N GLN A 415 20.77 25.11 15.19
CA GLN A 415 21.22 26.38 14.63
C GLN A 415 21.23 27.52 15.67
N GLY A 416 20.64 27.32 16.85
CA GLY A 416 20.46 28.37 17.85
C GLY A 416 19.43 29.43 17.44
N VAL A 417 18.46 29.06 16.61
CA VAL A 417 17.38 29.94 16.13
C VAL A 417 16.06 29.52 16.80
N GLU A 418 15.22 30.50 17.14
CA GLU A 418 13.89 30.22 17.71
C GLU A 418 12.98 29.52 16.70
N CYS A 419 12.13 28.62 17.19
CA CYS A 419 11.27 27.77 16.36
C CYS A 419 9.94 28.43 15.95
N ASP A 420 9.76 29.73 16.23
CA ASP A 420 8.48 30.44 16.16
C ASP A 420 7.80 30.34 14.79
N ASN A 421 8.58 30.24 13.71
CA ASN A 421 8.07 30.15 12.33
C ASN A 421 7.24 28.89 12.04
N TYR A 422 7.37 27.83 12.85
CA TYR A 422 6.73 26.53 12.62
C TYR A 422 5.70 26.16 13.68
N TRP A 423 5.47 27.03 14.67
CA TRP A 423 4.57 26.74 15.78
C TRP A 423 3.13 26.49 15.35
N THR A 424 2.66 27.12 14.27
CA THR A 424 1.33 26.90 13.71
C THR A 424 1.07 25.43 13.33
N LEU A 425 2.11 24.66 12.99
CA LEU A 425 1.99 23.22 12.73
C LEU A 425 1.59 22.43 13.99
N SER A 426 1.92 22.95 15.17
CA SER A 426 1.60 22.30 16.45
C SER A 426 0.09 22.27 16.74
N GLU A 427 -0.68 23.21 16.16
CA GLU A 427 -2.14 23.28 16.32
C GLU A 427 -2.86 22.10 15.64
N PHE A 428 -2.22 21.47 14.65
CA PHE A 428 -2.75 20.32 13.92
C PHE A 428 -2.34 18.97 14.51
N LEU A 429 -1.48 18.98 15.53
CA LEU A 429 -1.03 17.75 16.18
C LEU A 429 -2.08 17.25 17.16
N VAL A 430 -2.43 15.97 17.00
CA VAL A 430 -3.30 15.23 17.92
C VAL A 430 -2.54 14.01 18.44
N PRO A 431 -1.68 14.17 19.48
CA PRO A 431 -0.82 13.10 19.99
C PRO A 431 -1.57 11.83 20.40
N THR A 432 -2.80 11.98 20.89
CA THR A 432 -3.62 10.88 21.41
C THR A 432 -3.94 9.83 20.35
N VAL A 433 -3.91 10.21 19.07
CA VAL A 433 -4.08 9.28 17.93
C VAL A 433 -2.94 8.26 17.84
N LEU A 434 -1.74 8.59 18.33
CA LEU A 434 -0.57 7.71 18.25
C LEU A 434 -0.48 6.72 19.42
N ILE A 435 -1.31 6.89 20.46
CA ILE A 435 -1.30 6.03 21.65
C ILE A 435 -1.58 4.58 21.26
N ASN A 436 -0.82 3.65 21.85
CA ASN A 436 -0.93 2.21 21.59
C ASN A 436 -0.69 1.80 20.12
N THR A 437 -0.13 2.68 19.28
CA THR A 437 0.23 2.35 17.89
C THR A 437 1.71 2.03 17.73
N VAL A 438 2.11 1.49 16.57
CA VAL A 438 3.53 1.33 16.17
C VAL A 438 4.29 2.67 16.12
N TYR A 439 3.58 3.79 16.08
CA TYR A 439 4.16 5.13 16.06
C TYR A 439 4.29 5.75 17.46
N ALA A 440 3.92 5.05 18.54
CA ALA A 440 3.93 5.61 19.89
C ALA A 440 5.35 6.05 20.33
N GLU A 441 6.39 5.22 20.07
CA GLU A 441 7.78 5.56 20.41
C GLU A 441 8.28 6.81 19.66
N VAL A 442 7.98 6.91 18.36
CA VAL A 442 8.35 8.09 17.56
C VAL A 442 7.51 9.31 17.96
N GLY A 443 6.27 9.13 18.39
CA GLY A 443 5.44 10.18 18.97
C GLY A 443 6.04 10.76 20.26
N VAL A 444 6.53 9.90 21.17
CA VAL A 444 7.28 10.34 22.36
C VAL A 444 8.53 11.12 21.97
N TRP A 445 9.33 10.58 21.05
CA TRP A 445 10.52 11.29 20.54
C TRP A 445 10.18 12.67 19.96
N SER A 446 9.15 12.73 19.11
CA SER A 446 8.72 13.97 18.48
C SER A 446 8.30 15.01 19.51
N LEU A 447 7.46 14.63 20.47
CA LEU A 447 6.94 15.56 21.48
C LEU A 447 8.01 16.00 22.46
N PHE A 448 8.97 15.15 22.84
CA PHE A 448 10.10 15.59 23.65
C PHE A 448 10.92 16.67 22.92
N LEU A 449 11.20 16.49 21.63
CA LEU A 449 11.90 17.51 20.84
C LEU A 449 11.09 18.80 20.74
N ILE A 450 9.81 18.71 20.39
CA ILE A 450 8.93 19.88 20.24
C ILE A 450 8.83 20.63 21.58
N CYS A 451 8.42 19.95 22.65
CA CYS A 451 8.19 20.59 23.95
C CYS A 451 9.47 21.06 24.64
N SER A 452 10.63 20.44 24.40
CA SER A 452 11.90 20.87 25.00
C SER A 452 12.55 22.05 24.28
N THR A 453 12.18 22.29 23.02
CA THR A 453 12.74 23.39 22.20
C THR A 453 11.78 24.57 22.06
N THR A 454 10.53 24.41 22.50
CA THR A 454 9.53 25.47 22.50
C THR A 454 9.51 26.17 23.87
N PRO A 455 9.48 27.52 23.92
CA PRO A 455 9.47 28.25 25.20
C PRO A 455 8.20 27.99 26.04
N ILE A 456 7.03 27.84 25.39
CA ILE A 456 5.75 27.58 26.06
C ILE A 456 5.05 26.42 25.33
N PRO A 457 5.26 25.17 25.76
CA PRO A 457 4.60 24.03 25.14
C PRO A 457 3.07 24.07 25.37
N SER A 458 2.32 23.73 24.33
CA SER A 458 0.85 23.64 24.39
C SER A 458 0.42 22.58 25.41
N PRO A 459 -0.61 22.85 26.25
CA PRO A 459 -1.09 21.89 27.23
C PRO A 459 -1.61 20.60 26.59
N ILE A 460 -2.13 20.67 25.35
CA ILE A 460 -2.58 19.50 24.59
C ILE A 460 -1.40 18.57 24.26
N LEU A 461 -0.24 19.14 23.92
CA LEU A 461 0.96 18.37 23.60
C LEU A 461 1.57 17.74 24.84
N LEU A 462 1.56 18.46 25.96
CA LEU A 462 2.03 17.95 27.26
C LEU A 462 1.16 16.78 27.75
N ASP A 463 -0.16 16.95 27.73
CA ASP A 463 -1.11 15.88 28.04
C ASP A 463 -0.91 14.68 27.08
N GLY A 464 -0.78 14.95 25.79
CA GLY A 464 -0.46 13.94 24.79
C GLY A 464 0.82 13.15 25.08
N LEU A 465 1.89 13.85 25.45
CA LEU A 465 3.17 13.24 25.80
C LEU A 465 3.07 12.40 27.09
N GLU A 466 2.35 12.88 28.11
CA GLU A 466 2.12 12.15 29.36
C GLU A 466 1.39 10.83 29.10
N LYS A 467 0.33 10.88 28.26
CA LYS A 467 -0.44 9.71 27.87
C LYS A 467 0.39 8.72 27.05
N LEU A 468 1.23 9.20 26.13
CA LEU A 468 2.12 8.36 25.33
C LEU A 468 3.19 7.67 26.20
N VAL A 469 3.86 8.42 27.07
CA VAL A 469 4.83 7.89 28.05
C VAL A 469 4.19 6.82 28.93
N SER A 470 2.98 7.08 29.43
CA SER A 470 2.20 6.12 30.21
C SER A 470 1.85 4.87 29.40
N SER A 471 1.42 5.02 28.14
CA SER A 471 1.07 3.90 27.26
C SER A 471 2.24 2.97 26.95
N LEU A 472 3.45 3.53 26.86
CA LEU A 472 4.70 2.79 26.65
C LEU A 472 5.31 2.24 27.94
N SER A 473 4.65 2.44 29.09
CA SER A 473 5.16 2.04 30.40
C SER A 473 6.55 2.61 30.71
N ILE A 474 6.82 3.84 30.25
CA ILE A 474 8.08 4.52 30.52
C ILE A 474 7.99 5.13 31.93
N THR A 475 8.58 4.45 32.92
CA THR A 475 8.40 4.81 34.34
C THR A 475 9.46 5.76 34.91
N ASN A 476 10.57 5.94 34.21
CA ASN A 476 11.69 6.76 34.69
C ASN A 476 12.43 7.43 33.53
N TRP A 477 13.20 8.47 33.87
CA TRP A 477 13.99 9.22 32.90
C TRP A 477 14.99 8.35 32.13
N SER A 478 15.60 7.34 32.77
CA SER A 478 16.59 6.50 32.08
C SER A 478 16.00 5.73 30.89
N LEU A 479 14.75 5.26 31.03
CA LEU A 479 14.03 4.56 29.97
C LEU A 479 13.52 5.54 28.91
N ALA A 480 13.10 6.74 29.30
CA ALA A 480 12.77 7.81 28.37
C ALA A 480 14.00 8.17 27.52
N GLU A 481 15.14 8.44 28.15
CA GLU A 481 16.41 8.76 27.51
C GLU A 481 16.86 7.64 26.55
N GLN A 482 16.75 6.37 26.96
CA GLN A 482 17.04 5.23 26.10
C GLN A 482 16.14 5.20 24.86
N THR A 483 14.86 5.56 25.01
CA THR A 483 13.90 5.64 23.90
C THR A 483 14.28 6.78 22.95
N LEU A 484 14.57 7.97 23.48
CA LEU A 484 14.97 9.14 22.69
C LEU A 484 16.25 8.90 21.88
N ARG A 485 17.26 8.26 22.50
CA ARG A 485 18.55 7.95 21.86
C ARG A 485 18.46 6.96 20.69
N GLN A 486 17.37 6.21 20.56
CA GLN A 486 17.16 5.35 19.38
C GLN A 486 16.84 6.17 18.12
N TYR A 487 16.40 7.41 18.28
CA TYR A 487 16.03 8.33 17.20
C TYR A 487 17.05 9.48 17.09
N LEU A 488 16.74 10.53 16.33
CA LEU A 488 17.60 11.71 16.21
C LEU A 488 17.49 12.58 17.47
N TYR A 489 18.42 12.41 18.41
CA TYR A 489 18.38 13.12 19.69
C TYR A 489 19.77 13.68 20.10
N PRO A 490 19.94 15.03 20.17
CA PRO A 490 21.21 15.65 20.53
C PRO A 490 21.34 15.78 22.07
N SER A 491 21.64 14.65 22.73
CA SER A 491 21.67 14.53 24.20
C SER A 491 22.45 15.65 24.88
N ASP A 492 23.62 16.00 24.34
CA ASP A 492 24.53 16.97 24.94
C ASP A 492 23.95 18.39 25.06
N SER A 493 22.87 18.70 24.32
CA SER A 493 22.26 20.03 24.28
C SER A 493 20.81 20.08 24.77
N ILE A 494 20.05 18.99 24.64
CA ILE A 494 18.62 18.96 24.96
C ILE A 494 18.32 18.21 26.27
N ASP A 495 19.25 17.38 26.78
CA ASP A 495 19.02 16.54 27.98
C ASP A 495 18.50 17.33 29.18
N ILE A 496 19.07 18.51 29.45
CA ILE A 496 18.66 19.34 30.59
C ILE A 496 17.22 19.80 30.43
N ALA A 497 16.86 20.33 29.25
CA ALA A 497 15.51 20.80 28.97
C ALA A 497 14.49 19.67 29.01
N SER A 498 14.79 18.53 28.39
CA SER A 498 13.92 17.35 28.41
C SER A 498 13.78 16.75 29.81
N LYS A 499 14.83 16.78 30.64
CA LYS A 499 14.77 16.31 32.03
C LYS A 499 13.97 17.26 32.92
N ILE A 500 14.06 18.57 32.69
CA ILE A 500 13.20 19.56 33.36
C ILE A 500 11.74 19.30 32.98
N LEU A 501 11.45 19.13 31.69
CA LEU A 501 10.13 18.78 31.18
C LEU A 501 9.61 17.48 31.83
N TRP A 502 10.42 16.42 31.86
CA TRP A 502 10.09 15.16 32.53
C TRP A 502 9.69 15.37 34.00
N ASN A 503 10.47 16.15 34.75
CA ASN A 503 10.20 16.41 36.16
C ASN A 503 8.92 17.24 36.36
N GLN A 504 8.57 18.11 35.42
CA GLN A 504 7.33 18.90 35.45
C GLN A 504 6.09 18.06 35.14
N MET A 505 6.24 17.06 34.27
CA MET A 505 5.15 16.19 33.83
C MET A 505 4.80 15.07 34.80
N MET A 506 5.61 14.82 35.86
CA MET A 506 5.57 13.59 36.65
C MET A 506 4.14 13.08 36.93
N PRO A 507 3.74 11.94 36.33
CA PRO A 507 2.37 11.47 36.31
C PRO A 507 1.97 10.89 37.67
N ASN A 508 0.86 11.36 38.23
CA ASN A 508 0.34 10.85 39.51
C ASN A 508 -0.38 9.49 39.39
N GLN A 509 -0.51 8.89 38.21
CA GLN A 509 -1.07 7.53 38.06
C GLN A 509 -0.83 6.96 36.66
N ALA A 510 -0.60 5.66 36.57
CA ALA A 510 -0.69 4.94 35.31
C ALA A 510 -2.14 4.98 34.81
N ILE A 511 -2.41 5.75 33.76
CA ILE A 511 -3.71 5.73 33.10
C ILE A 511 -3.74 4.49 32.20
N LEU A 512 -4.54 3.50 32.58
CA LEU A 512 -4.87 2.40 31.69
C LEU A 512 -5.77 2.94 30.58
N PHE A 513 -5.18 3.17 29.40
CA PHE A 513 -5.98 3.48 28.22
C PHE A 513 -6.67 2.20 27.76
N GLU A 514 -8.00 2.26 27.64
CA GLU A 514 -8.74 1.19 26.96
C GLU A 514 -8.13 0.97 25.59
N HIS A 515 -7.90 -0.29 25.25
CA HIS A 515 -7.34 -0.67 23.96
C HIS A 515 -8.39 -0.39 22.89
N ASN A 516 -8.32 0.78 22.28
CA ASN A 516 -9.22 1.10 21.17
C ASN A 516 -8.73 0.36 19.92
N ASN A 517 -9.14 -0.90 19.79
CA ASN A 517 -8.68 -1.82 18.74
C ASN A 517 -9.37 -1.54 17.40
N LEU A 518 -9.39 -0.28 16.96
CA LEU A 518 -10.04 0.16 15.73
C LEU A 518 -9.05 0.49 14.62
N SER A 519 -7.76 0.20 14.82
CA SER A 519 -6.74 0.37 13.79
C SER A 519 -5.73 -0.78 13.79
N ARG A 520 -5.27 -1.15 12.60
CA ARG A 520 -4.24 -2.19 12.37
C ARG A 520 -2.85 -1.79 12.88
N PHE A 521 -2.62 -0.51 13.13
CA PHE A 521 -1.36 -0.01 13.65
C PHE A 521 -1.23 -0.18 15.17
N HIS A 522 -2.28 -0.64 15.86
CA HIS A 522 -2.21 -0.89 17.29
C HIS A 522 -1.24 -2.03 17.63
N VAL A 523 -0.47 -1.92 18.71
CA VAL A 523 0.60 -2.88 19.05
C VAL A 523 0.04 -4.29 19.34
N ALA A 524 -1.20 -4.40 19.84
CA ALA A 524 -1.87 -5.68 20.02
C ALA A 524 -2.20 -6.39 18.69
N THR A 525 -2.48 -5.62 17.62
CA THR A 525 -2.74 -6.12 16.27
C THR A 525 -1.43 -6.32 15.47
N PHE A 526 -0.36 -5.62 15.84
CA PHE A 526 0.97 -5.68 15.21
C PHE A 526 1.98 -6.63 15.89
N ARG A 527 1.56 -7.53 16.81
CA ARG A 527 2.49 -8.36 17.60
C ARG A 527 3.51 -9.11 16.72
N ARG A 528 4.76 -8.62 16.81
CA ARG A 528 6.02 -9.19 16.30
C ARG A 528 6.10 -10.71 16.45
N GLY A 529 6.43 -11.40 15.36
CA GLY A 529 7.19 -12.65 15.43
C GLY A 529 6.41 -13.96 15.61
N LYS A 530 5.10 -13.99 15.34
CA LYS A 530 4.45 -15.25 14.97
C LYS A 530 4.33 -15.29 13.45
N GLU A 531 4.80 -16.38 12.85
CA GLU A 531 4.57 -16.68 11.44
C GLU A 531 3.09 -16.43 11.11
N PRO A 532 2.77 -15.97 9.88
CA PRO A 532 1.38 -15.86 9.47
C PRO A 532 0.73 -17.22 9.71
N LEU A 533 -0.30 -17.25 10.55
CA LEU A 533 -1.26 -18.33 10.53
C LEU A 533 -1.91 -18.24 9.15
N VAL A 534 -1.43 -19.11 8.27
CA VAL A 534 -1.93 -19.36 6.92
C VAL A 534 -3.44 -19.48 6.92
#